data_AF-Q5WRY4-F1
#
_entry.id   AF-Q5WRY4-F1
#
_cell.length_a   1.000
_cell.length_b   1.000
_cell.length_c   1.000
_cell.angle_alpha   90.00
_cell.angle_beta   90.00
_cell.angle_gamma   90.00
#
_symmetry.space_group_name_H-M   'P 1'
#
loop_
_entity.id
_entity.type
_entity.pdbx_description
1 polymer ?
#
loop_
_entity_poly.entity_id
_entity_poly.type
_entity_poly.pdbx_seq_one_letter_code
_entity_poly.pdbx_strand_id
1 'polypeptide(L)'
;MGFWCGENETVRFFKQEFVMLRKGILVLIGSVIMTSSFAAQISVLVSFSIPETLLQETLKESAQLNIPAYLNGLYRDSMSETALKVMALSKHIPNLNLAIDPTLFERFGIQQVPAVIVDDGQTFDVIYGHLSIQEGLARMAGRGDVDFTPRDIRRVIGE
;
A
#
# COMPACT_ATOMS: atom_id res chain seq x y z
N MET A 1 33.30 1.09 17.85
CA MET A 1 32.35 0.36 16.98
C MET A 1 31.25 1.34 16.57
N GLY A 2 31.38 1.95 15.39
CA GLY A 2 30.35 2.84 14.86
C GLY A 2 29.32 2.02 14.09
N PHE A 3 28.11 1.92 14.63
CA PHE A 3 26.95 1.44 13.89
C PHE A 3 26.52 2.54 12.92
N TRP A 4 26.81 2.34 11.64
CA TRP A 4 26.17 3.04 10.53
C TRP A 4 25.14 2.07 9.95
N CYS A 5 23.85 2.39 10.05
CA CYS A 5 22.77 1.60 9.45
C CYS A 5 21.71 2.51 8.84
N GLY A 6 21.64 2.49 7.51
CA GLY A 6 20.40 2.63 6.72
C GLY A 6 19.69 3.97 6.72
N GLU A 7 20.09 4.87 5.82
CA GLU A 7 19.31 6.04 5.43
C GLU A 7 18.87 5.87 3.96
N ASN A 8 17.72 5.21 3.74
CA ASN A 8 17.05 5.15 2.43
C ASN A 8 15.55 4.81 2.50
N GLU A 9 14.90 5.02 3.65
CA GLU A 9 13.47 4.76 3.84
C GLU A 9 12.71 6.09 3.87
N THR A 10 12.13 6.49 2.74
CA THR A 10 11.32 7.72 2.66
C THR A 10 9.86 7.40 2.90
N VAL A 11 9.30 7.81 4.03
CA VAL A 11 7.85 7.84 4.22
C VAL A 11 7.31 9.11 3.55
N ARG A 12 6.41 8.96 2.58
CA ARG A 12 5.71 10.11 1.98
C ARG A 12 4.30 10.17 2.51
N PHE A 13 3.95 11.36 2.99
CA PHE A 13 2.64 11.74 3.49
C PHE A 13 1.96 12.63 2.46
N PHE A 14 0.71 12.35 2.10
CA PHE A 14 -0.06 13.22 1.23
C PHE A 14 -1.39 13.59 1.89
N LYS A 15 -1.51 14.88 2.23
CA LYS A 15 -2.71 15.45 2.82
C LYS A 15 -3.58 16.03 1.72
N GLN A 16 -4.79 15.49 1.56
CA GLN A 16 -5.77 16.04 0.64
C GLN A 16 -6.25 17.40 1.16
N GLU A 17 -5.81 18.50 0.54
CA GLU A 17 -6.33 19.83 0.85
C GLU A 17 -7.76 19.97 0.32
N PHE A 18 -8.74 19.75 1.19
CA PHE A 18 -10.12 20.15 0.93
C PHE A 18 -10.20 21.68 0.87
N VAL A 19 -10.43 22.20 -0.34
CA VAL A 19 -10.60 23.64 -0.61
C VAL A 19 -11.84 24.17 0.12
N MET A 20 -11.62 24.78 1.28
CA MET A 20 -12.58 25.60 2.01
C MET A 20 -12.58 27.01 1.41
N LEU A 21 -13.33 27.25 0.32
CA LEU A 21 -13.49 28.62 -0.17
C LEU A 21 -14.74 28.87 -1.02
N ARG A 22 -15.87 29.22 -0.36
CA ARG A 22 -16.44 30.57 -0.53
C ARG A 22 -17.52 30.86 0.51
N LYS A 23 -17.31 31.96 1.23
CA LYS A 23 -18.27 32.59 2.14
C LYS A 23 -19.60 32.84 1.44
N GLY A 24 -20.68 32.39 2.04
CA GLY A 24 -22.01 32.96 1.82
C GLY A 24 -23.12 31.92 1.74
N ILE A 25 -24.07 32.08 2.69
CA ILE A 25 -25.46 31.62 2.66
C ILE A 25 -25.77 30.38 3.52
N LEU A 26 -26.52 30.66 4.58
CA LEU A 26 -27.28 29.75 5.43
C LEU A 26 -28.01 28.67 4.63
N VAL A 27 -27.81 27.40 4.99
CA VAL A 27 -28.86 26.37 4.89
C VAL A 27 -28.90 25.58 6.20
N LEU A 28 -29.98 25.80 6.94
CA LEU A 28 -30.33 25.23 8.23
C LEU A 28 -31.14 23.93 8.05
N ILE A 29 -30.53 22.90 7.44
CA ILE A 29 -31.13 21.56 7.38
C ILE A 29 -30.04 20.59 7.82
N GLY A 30 -30.34 19.81 8.88
CA GLY A 30 -29.40 18.99 9.63
C GLY A 30 -28.45 18.21 8.73
N SER A 31 -27.22 18.70 8.64
CA SER A 31 -26.12 17.95 8.05
C SER A 31 -25.82 16.82 9.02
N VAL A 32 -26.39 15.65 8.74
CA VAL A 32 -25.77 14.39 9.09
C VAL A 32 -24.40 14.46 8.43
N ILE A 33 -23.39 14.93 9.18
CA ILE A 33 -21.99 14.74 8.79
C ILE A 33 -21.84 13.23 8.90
N MET A 34 -22.07 12.56 7.78
CA MET A 34 -21.93 11.13 7.63
C MET A 34 -20.42 10.89 7.62
N THR A 35 -19.82 10.90 8.81
CA THR A 35 -18.43 10.51 9.02
C THR A 35 -18.37 9.02 8.72
N SER A 36 -18.21 8.69 7.46
CA SER A 36 -17.93 7.33 7.01
C SER A 36 -16.62 6.91 7.65
N SER A 37 -16.67 6.03 8.64
CA SER A 37 -15.49 5.27 9.07
C SER A 37 -15.08 4.38 7.92
N PHE A 38 -14.20 4.88 7.07
CA PHE A 38 -13.45 4.03 6.16
C PHE A 38 -12.43 3.27 7.01
N ALA A 39 -12.54 1.94 7.02
CA ALA A 39 -11.49 1.11 7.58
C ALA A 39 -10.24 1.26 6.71
N ALA A 40 -9.09 1.49 7.34
CA ALA A 40 -7.82 1.58 6.63
C ALA A 40 -7.59 0.31 5.80
N GLN A 41 -7.28 0.53 4.52
CA GLN A 41 -6.98 -0.51 3.55
C GLN A 41 -5.46 -0.60 3.37
N ILE A 42 -4.96 -1.82 3.28
CA ILE A 42 -3.54 -2.07 3.06
C ILE A 42 -3.36 -2.66 1.67
N SER A 43 -2.36 -2.17 0.94
CA SER A 43 -2.03 -2.65 -0.41
C SER A 43 -0.54 -2.70 -0.62
N VAL A 44 -0.08 -3.65 -1.43
CA VAL A 44 1.33 -3.83 -1.77
C VAL A 44 1.51 -3.59 -3.26
N LEU A 45 2.37 -2.65 -3.64
CA LEU A 45 2.67 -2.34 -5.03
C LEU A 45 4.03 -2.89 -5.43
N VAL A 46 4.06 -3.65 -6.52
CA VAL A 46 5.24 -4.37 -7.02
C VAL A 46 5.41 -4.25 -8.54
N SER A 47 6.55 -4.72 -9.05
CA SER A 47 6.84 -4.78 -10.49
C SER A 47 7.76 -5.95 -10.80
N PHE A 48 7.69 -6.49 -12.02
CA PHE A 48 8.66 -7.48 -12.52
C PHE A 48 10.04 -6.89 -12.81
N SER A 49 10.25 -5.58 -12.62
CA SER A 49 11.54 -4.91 -12.76
C SER A 49 12.46 -5.09 -11.54
N ILE A 50 11.93 -5.50 -10.39
CA ILE A 50 12.73 -5.78 -9.18
C ILE A 50 13.32 -7.21 -9.24
N PRO A 51 14.36 -7.50 -8.44
CA PRO A 51 14.92 -8.86 -8.36
C PRO A 51 13.85 -9.90 -8.02
N GLU A 52 13.92 -11.05 -8.68
CA GLU A 52 12.91 -12.10 -8.55
C GLU A 52 12.78 -12.62 -7.11
N THR A 53 13.89 -12.72 -6.38
CA THR A 53 13.89 -13.14 -4.97
C THR A 53 13.10 -12.16 -4.10
N LEU A 54 13.36 -10.86 -4.25
CA LEU A 54 12.64 -9.81 -3.55
C LEU A 54 11.15 -9.82 -3.90
N LEU A 55 10.81 -9.96 -5.19
CA LEU A 55 9.42 -10.08 -5.62
C LEU A 55 8.71 -11.27 -4.96
N GLN A 56 9.33 -12.44 -4.96
CA GLN A 56 8.76 -13.64 -4.36
C GLN A 56 8.60 -13.51 -2.85
N GLU A 57 9.59 -12.96 -2.15
CA GLU A 57 9.54 -12.70 -0.71
C GLU A 57 8.39 -11.76 -0.35
N THR A 58 8.29 -10.62 -1.03
CA THR A 58 7.22 -9.64 -0.82
C THR A 58 5.84 -10.25 -1.10
N LEU A 59 5.67 -10.97 -2.20
CA LEU A 59 4.38 -11.57 -2.56
C LEU A 59 3.98 -12.70 -1.61
N LYS A 60 4.96 -13.47 -1.11
CA LYS A 60 4.71 -14.52 -0.13
C LYS A 60 4.22 -13.94 1.19
N GLU A 61 4.86 -12.87 1.67
CA GLU A 61 4.42 -12.19 2.88
C GLU A 61 3.03 -11.55 2.69
N SER A 62 2.78 -10.91 1.54
CA SER A 62 1.47 -10.34 1.20
C SER A 62 0.36 -11.40 1.25
N ALA A 63 0.62 -12.58 0.68
CA ALA A 63 -0.32 -13.70 0.70
C ALA A 63 -0.55 -14.26 2.12
N GLN A 64 0.51 -14.34 2.95
CA GLN A 64 0.40 -14.78 4.34
C GLN A 64 -0.46 -13.83 5.19
N LEU A 65 -0.35 -12.52 4.94
CA LEU A 65 -1.11 -11.48 5.63
C LEU A 65 -2.48 -11.19 4.98
N ASN A 66 -2.86 -11.92 3.92
CA ASN A 66 -4.07 -11.68 3.12
C ASN A 66 -4.19 -10.24 2.59
N ILE A 67 -3.06 -9.60 2.29
CA ILE A 67 -2.99 -8.26 1.72
C ILE A 67 -2.94 -8.37 0.18
N PRO A 68 -3.76 -7.63 -0.56
CA PRO A 68 -3.72 -7.63 -2.02
C PRO A 68 -2.44 -6.96 -2.54
N ALA A 69 -1.85 -7.55 -3.58
CA ALA A 69 -0.71 -7.01 -4.29
C ALA A 69 -1.10 -6.56 -5.71
N TYR A 70 -0.44 -5.50 -6.19
CA TYR A 70 -0.74 -4.89 -7.48
C TYR A 70 0.53 -4.68 -8.30
N LEU A 71 0.50 -5.12 -9.56
CA LEU A 71 1.53 -4.88 -10.55
C LEU A 71 1.29 -3.54 -11.26
N ASN A 72 2.36 -2.78 -11.48
CA ASN A 72 2.33 -1.55 -12.25
C ASN A 72 1.91 -1.77 -13.72
N GLY A 73 2.08 -2.98 -14.25
CA GLY A 73 1.77 -3.24 -15.64
C GLY A 73 2.22 -4.61 -16.10
N LEU A 74 2.33 -4.76 -17.41
CA LEU A 74 2.64 -6.02 -18.06
C LEU A 74 4.13 -6.31 -18.02
N TYR A 75 4.47 -7.59 -17.92
CA TYR A 75 5.82 -8.05 -18.20
C TYR A 75 6.06 -7.96 -19.71
N ARG A 76 7.06 -7.14 -20.11
CA ARG A 76 7.48 -6.96 -21.52
C ARG A 76 6.32 -6.61 -22.45
N ASP A 77 5.38 -5.79 -21.98
CA ASP A 77 4.21 -5.34 -22.73
C ASP A 77 3.32 -6.47 -23.30
N SER A 78 3.41 -7.68 -22.72
CA SER A 78 2.71 -8.86 -23.21
C SER A 78 1.82 -9.47 -22.13
N MET A 79 0.51 -9.50 -22.41
CA MET A 79 -0.47 -10.16 -21.54
C MET A 79 -0.16 -11.66 -21.39
N SER A 80 0.22 -12.33 -22.47
CA SER A 80 0.54 -13.76 -22.45
C SER A 80 1.77 -14.06 -21.60
N GLU A 81 2.85 -13.29 -21.73
CA GLU A 81 4.03 -13.49 -20.90
C GLU A 81 3.75 -13.15 -19.43
N THR A 82 2.95 -12.12 -19.19
CA THR A 82 2.51 -11.73 -17.84
C THR A 82 1.72 -12.86 -17.17
N ALA A 83 0.76 -13.44 -17.88
CA ALA A 83 -0.04 -14.56 -17.39
C ALA A 83 0.85 -15.77 -17.02
N LEU A 84 1.85 -16.10 -17.85
CA LEU A 84 2.79 -17.19 -17.56
C LEU A 84 3.61 -16.92 -16.29
N LYS A 85 4.10 -15.69 -16.09
CA LYS A 85 4.82 -15.32 -14.87
C LYS A 85 3.93 -15.39 -13.63
N VAL A 86 2.73 -14.83 -13.69
CA VAL A 86 1.77 -14.88 -12.58
C VAL A 86 1.41 -16.33 -12.25
N MET A 87 1.14 -17.16 -13.26
CA MET A 87 0.87 -18.60 -13.05
C MET A 87 2.04 -19.32 -12.40
N ALA A 88 3.29 -19.00 -12.77
CA ALA A 88 4.47 -19.57 -12.13
C ALA A 88 4.55 -19.16 -10.65
N LEU A 89 4.31 -17.88 -10.33
CA LEU A 89 4.28 -17.39 -8.96
C LEU A 89 3.18 -18.09 -8.12
N SER A 90 1.97 -18.22 -8.66
CA SER A 90 0.84 -18.87 -7.98
C SER A 90 1.08 -20.36 -7.65
N LYS A 91 1.98 -21.04 -8.37
CA LYS A 91 2.36 -22.43 -8.04
C LYS A 91 3.19 -22.53 -6.76
N HIS A 92 3.95 -21.48 -6.44
CA HIS A 92 4.86 -21.45 -5.30
C HIS A 92 4.30 -20.64 -4.11
N ILE A 93 3.34 -19.75 -4.37
CA ILE A 93 2.73 -18.88 -3.37
C ILE A 93 1.23 -19.20 -3.31
N PRO A 94 0.78 -20.03 -2.35
CA PRO A 94 -0.64 -20.33 -2.19
C PRO A 94 -1.40 -19.05 -1.81
N ASN A 95 -2.66 -18.95 -2.24
CA ASN A 95 -3.54 -17.80 -1.99
C ASN A 95 -2.98 -16.45 -2.48
N LEU A 96 -2.12 -16.45 -3.50
CA LEU A 96 -1.60 -15.23 -4.11
C LEU A 96 -2.73 -14.37 -4.67
N ASN A 97 -2.99 -13.24 -4.01
CA ASN A 97 -3.92 -12.20 -4.47
C ASN A 97 -3.12 -11.12 -5.21
N LEU A 98 -2.95 -11.29 -6.52
CA LEU A 98 -2.17 -10.40 -7.37
C LEU A 98 -3.00 -9.91 -8.55
N ALA A 99 -3.11 -8.59 -8.69
CA ALA A 99 -3.79 -7.93 -9.81
C ALA A 99 -2.83 -7.02 -10.59
N ILE A 100 -3.24 -6.59 -11.78
CA ILE A 100 -2.54 -5.59 -12.58
C ILE A 100 -3.39 -4.33 -12.53
N ASP A 101 -2.86 -3.28 -11.91
CA ASP A 101 -3.57 -2.00 -11.77
C ASP A 101 -2.58 -0.83 -11.75
N PRO A 102 -2.21 -0.27 -12.93
CA PRO A 102 -1.36 0.91 -13.02
C PRO A 102 -1.98 2.15 -12.37
N THR A 103 -3.31 2.22 -12.25
CA THR A 103 -3.97 3.44 -11.77
C THR A 103 -3.70 3.69 -10.29
N LEU A 104 -3.43 2.63 -9.51
CA LEU A 104 -2.99 2.78 -8.12
C LEU A 104 -1.59 3.41 -8.00
N PHE A 105 -0.69 3.15 -8.96
CA PHE A 105 0.64 3.75 -8.97
C PHE A 105 0.54 5.25 -9.21
N GLU A 106 -0.34 5.67 -10.13
CA GLU A 106 -0.63 7.07 -10.39
C GLU A 106 -1.30 7.73 -9.18
N ARG A 107 -2.35 7.09 -8.61
CA ARG A 107 -3.10 7.58 -7.46
C ARG A 107 -2.21 7.90 -6.26
N PHE A 108 -1.28 7.01 -5.95
CA PHE A 108 -0.41 7.13 -4.78
C PHE A 108 0.97 7.74 -5.11
N GLY A 109 1.21 8.12 -6.37
CA GLY A 109 2.47 8.73 -6.81
C GLY A 109 3.69 7.82 -6.63
N ILE A 110 3.52 6.50 -6.81
CA ILE A 110 4.53 5.47 -6.59
C ILE A 110 5.57 5.50 -7.71
N GLN A 111 6.81 5.83 -7.35
CA GLN A 111 7.95 5.89 -8.28
C GLN A 111 8.97 4.78 -8.02
N GLN A 112 8.86 4.10 -6.88
CA GLN A 112 9.77 3.04 -6.45
C GLN A 112 8.96 1.87 -5.93
N VAL A 113 9.49 0.66 -6.07
CA VAL A 113 8.87 -0.57 -5.60
C VAL A 113 9.92 -1.50 -4.97
N PRO A 114 9.53 -2.38 -4.05
CA PRO A 114 8.18 -2.55 -3.49
C PRO A 114 7.74 -1.37 -2.61
N ALA A 115 6.43 -1.13 -2.57
CA ALA A 115 5.80 -0.11 -1.74
C ALA A 115 4.63 -0.70 -0.96
N VAL A 116 4.55 -0.41 0.34
CA VAL A 116 3.41 -0.76 1.19
C VAL A 116 2.62 0.50 1.47
N ILE A 117 1.31 0.42 1.28
CA ILE A 117 0.39 1.56 1.36
C ILE A 117 -0.65 1.26 2.43
N VAL A 118 -0.91 2.24 3.28
CA VAL A 118 -2.08 2.28 4.17
C VAL A 118 -2.93 3.46 3.73
N ASP A 119 -4.22 3.22 3.44
CA ASP A 119 -5.14 4.23 2.89
C ASP A 119 -6.48 4.17 3.63
N ASP A 120 -6.89 5.27 4.27
CA ASP A 120 -8.19 5.37 4.93
C ASP A 120 -9.25 6.08 4.08
N GLY A 121 -8.98 6.28 2.80
CA GLY A 121 -9.88 6.97 1.86
C GLY A 121 -9.84 8.50 1.96
N GLN A 122 -9.19 9.08 2.97
CA GLN A 122 -8.95 10.52 3.09
C GLN A 122 -7.48 10.87 2.94
N THR A 123 -6.62 10.06 3.56
CA THR A 123 -5.17 10.17 3.56
C THR A 123 -4.55 8.80 3.33
N PHE A 124 -3.28 8.80 2.94
CA PHE A 124 -2.53 7.57 2.81
C PHE A 124 -1.08 7.75 3.22
N ASP A 125 -0.52 6.66 3.74
CA ASP A 125 0.88 6.52 4.08
C ASP A 125 1.52 5.54 3.11
N VAL A 126 2.74 5.86 2.67
CA VAL A 126 3.54 4.96 1.82
C VAL A 126 4.91 4.77 2.45
N ILE A 127 5.34 3.51 2.54
CA ILE A 127 6.72 3.15 2.84
C ILE A 127 7.31 2.31 1.72
N TYR A 128 8.58 2.57 1.41
CA TYR A 128 9.33 1.92 0.34
C TYR A 128 10.50 1.13 0.91
N GLY A 129 10.99 0.15 0.13
CA GLY A 129 12.29 -0.49 0.36
C GLY A 129 12.21 -1.98 0.60
N HIS A 130 13.38 -2.58 0.86
CA HIS A 130 13.52 -4.01 1.16
C HIS A 130 13.24 -4.26 2.67
N LEU A 131 11.99 -4.10 3.06
CA LEU A 131 11.50 -4.32 4.42
C LEU A 131 10.41 -5.40 4.37
N SER A 132 10.19 -6.10 5.48
CA SER A 132 8.97 -6.89 5.62
C SER A 132 7.75 -5.96 5.68
N ILE A 133 6.61 -6.41 5.15
CA ILE A 133 5.33 -5.71 5.22
C ILE A 133 4.98 -5.40 6.67
N GLN A 134 5.17 -6.37 7.58
CA GLN A 134 4.90 -6.17 9.01
C GLN A 134 5.73 -5.03 9.61
N GLU A 135 7.02 -4.96 9.29
CA GLU A 135 7.91 -3.88 9.73
C GLU A 135 7.47 -2.53 9.14
N GLY A 136 7.09 -2.52 7.85
CA GLY A 136 6.54 -1.33 7.20
C GLY A 136 5.29 -0.80 7.90
N LEU A 137 4.34 -1.69 8.21
CA LEU A 137 3.12 -1.35 8.96
C LEU A 137 3.44 -0.83 10.37
N ALA A 138 4.37 -1.47 11.08
CA ALA A 138 4.79 -1.04 12.42
C ALA A 138 5.41 0.36 12.42
N ARG A 139 6.13 0.73 11.36
CA ARG A 139 6.72 2.07 11.19
C ARG A 139 5.70 3.14 10.84
N MET A 140 4.65 2.78 10.10
CA MET A 140 3.54 3.68 9.79
C MET A 140 2.63 3.90 11.00
N ALA A 141 2.44 2.88 11.84
CA ALA A 141 1.59 3.00 13.02
C ALA A 141 2.09 4.08 14.00
N GLY A 142 1.26 5.10 14.20
CA GLY A 142 1.53 6.23 15.11
C GLY A 142 2.55 7.25 14.60
N ARG A 143 3.05 7.12 13.36
CA ARG A 143 3.88 8.13 12.67
C ARG A 143 3.24 8.63 11.37
N GLY A 144 2.22 7.93 10.91
CA GLY A 144 1.40 8.18 9.73
C GLY A 144 0.50 9.41 9.78
N ASP A 145 0.07 9.87 8.60
CA ASP A 145 -1.10 10.74 8.46
C ASP A 145 -2.40 9.95 8.62
N VAL A 146 -2.39 8.65 8.31
CA VAL A 146 -3.51 7.75 8.58
C VAL A 146 -3.56 7.41 10.06
N ASP A 147 -4.75 7.42 10.66
CA ASP A 147 -4.99 6.92 12.03
C ASP A 147 -4.92 5.39 12.07
N PHE A 148 -3.74 4.86 11.75
CA PHE A 148 -3.43 3.44 11.73
C PHE A 148 -2.74 3.06 13.04
N THR A 149 -3.40 2.21 13.82
CA THR A 149 -2.95 1.88 15.17
C THR A 149 -2.34 0.49 15.26
N PRO A 150 -1.54 0.19 16.30
CA PRO A 150 -1.08 -1.17 16.59
C PRO A 150 -2.22 -2.20 16.81
N ARG A 151 -3.46 -1.75 17.05
CA ARG A 151 -4.62 -2.67 17.08
C ARG A 151 -5.02 -3.11 15.68
N ASP A 152 -4.91 -2.22 14.70
CA ASP A 152 -5.23 -2.52 13.31
C ASP A 152 -4.20 -3.49 12.73
N ILE A 153 -2.93 -3.30 13.06
CA ILE A 153 -1.85 -4.25 12.74
C ILE A 153 -2.17 -5.66 13.24
N ARG A 154 -2.59 -5.81 14.51
CA ARG A 154 -2.92 -7.13 15.07
C ARG A 154 -4.06 -7.83 14.33
N ARG A 155 -5.08 -7.09 13.89
CA ARG A 155 -6.16 -7.65 13.07
C ARG A 155 -5.67 -8.15 11.72
N VAL A 156 -4.66 -7.50 11.13
CA VAL A 156 -4.06 -7.89 9.85
C VAL A 156 -3.19 -9.14 10.02
N ILE A 157 -2.44 -9.22 11.11
CA ILE A 157 -1.55 -10.37 11.41
C ILE A 157 -2.35 -11.58 11.93
N GLY A 158 -3.56 -11.37 12.45
CA GLY A 158 -4.40 -12.43 13.01
C GLY A 158 -4.11 -12.76 14.48
N GLU A 159 -3.61 -11.78 15.25
CA GLU A 159 -3.34 -11.88 16.70
C GLU A 159 -4.43 -11.22 17.57
#